data_AF-A0A7X1TTZ7-F1
#
_entry.id   AF-A0A7X1TTZ7-F1
#
_cell.length_a   1.000
_cell.length_b   1.000
_cell.length_c   1.000
_cell.angle_alpha   90.00
_cell.angle_beta   90.00
_cell.angle_gamma   90.00
#
_symmetry.space_group_name_H-M   'P 1'
#
loop_
_entity.id
_entity.type
_entity.pdbx_description
1 polymer ?
#
loop_
_entity_poly.entity_id
_entity_poly.type
_entity_poly.pdbx_seq_one_letter_code
_entity_poly.pdbx_strand_id
1 'polypeptide(L)'
;MADDGAQCRWAHGRGRDSDPDGLAAARGQAGGKCCRNGTACPQAFRRVRSAYELVRHTLVRHARGSKKWHAPRQRLARTDRTAVKQSKTIGLAIVGSGRIGSLRARIAAEHPAVRFVAVSDIETAKARKLAETVSADAWSADNLEIISHPEVNAVVVSTSEGEHVEAVLQALAAGKAVLVEKPIALTLADADRILAACDAARGDLRVGYSRRFRKRYQVAKEQIVRGRMGRLIGAQARVYNSRSQALAMLARNPHATPVVDALTYYVDLMNWFFEGRRLTEVTAVGSRGVLAAAGHATDDLTWAILRYDDGAAVNLGVCYALPEKYPALGHAARVELLGTDGVMHTMSTDTTDLNQFRTWLGRKDSAEDEITAWPVKAMTASLDRDEPTPQRGEPIPLGWHWFYFLEARRQSGIGPDGHPQRGGFLPPLPLPRRMWAGGRMEFRRPLIMGEPVRRESEIVSIEPKQGRSGTLVFLTARHTIYGSGEVAAIDEHDIVFREAARPGEAPASGKPAPESAAWRRSLTADPVLLFRFSALTFNGHRIHYDLPYATGEEHYPALVVHGPLQATLLLDLCRRHSLRPVAHFDYRAMSPVFHTETFTINANPSADGSNAEVWTPNEKGAIAMAGTVRFG
;
A
#
# COMPACT_ATOMS: atom_id res chain seq x y z
N MET A 1 -13.18 -40.91 17.96
CA MET A 1 -14.57 -40.76 18.47
C MET A 1 -14.54 -39.57 19.40
N ALA A 2 -14.91 -38.41 18.85
CA ALA A 2 -16.26 -37.83 18.97
C ALA A 2 -16.23 -36.85 20.15
N ASP A 3 -16.14 -35.54 19.87
CA ASP A 3 -17.29 -34.62 19.76
C ASP A 3 -17.70 -34.12 21.16
N ASP A 4 -18.23 -32.93 21.40
CA ASP A 4 -18.39 -31.67 20.67
C ASP A 4 -19.08 -30.70 21.68
N GLY A 5 -19.14 -29.41 21.36
CA GLY A 5 -20.21 -28.48 21.80
C GLY A 5 -20.13 -27.92 23.23
N ALA A 6 -19.87 -26.63 23.47
CA ALA A 6 -20.59 -25.40 23.09
C ALA A 6 -21.96 -25.20 23.77
N GLN A 7 -22.08 -24.11 24.56
CA GLN A 7 -23.26 -23.22 24.77
C GLN A 7 -23.05 -22.40 26.08
N CYS A 8 -23.45 -21.14 26.29
CA CYS A 8 -24.30 -20.12 25.65
C CYS A 8 -24.04 -18.81 26.49
N ARG A 9 -24.31 -17.54 26.14
CA ARG A 9 -25.62 -16.90 25.90
C ARG A 9 -25.43 -15.43 25.52
N TRP A 10 -26.21 -14.98 24.53
CA TRP A 10 -26.57 -13.58 24.32
C TRP A 10 -27.77 -13.22 25.21
N ALA A 11 -27.78 -12.02 25.78
CA ALA A 11 -28.90 -11.48 26.53
C ALA A 11 -29.62 -10.41 25.70
N HIS A 12 -30.89 -10.66 25.34
CA HIS A 12 -31.84 -9.63 24.94
C HIS A 12 -32.99 -9.61 25.93
N GLY A 13 -33.28 -8.41 26.45
CA GLY A 13 -34.39 -8.13 27.34
C GLY A 13 -35.72 -8.01 26.59
N ARG A 14 -36.74 -8.67 27.15
CA ARG A 14 -38.19 -8.61 26.85
C ARG A 14 -38.73 -7.19 27.11
N GLY A 15 -39.84 -6.71 26.55
CA GLY A 15 -40.91 -7.27 25.71
C GLY A 15 -42.11 -6.30 25.71
N ARG A 16 -43.11 -6.55 24.85
CA ARG A 16 -44.56 -6.50 25.15
C ARG A 16 -45.39 -6.96 23.95
N ASP A 17 -46.44 -7.70 24.26
CA ASP A 17 -47.29 -8.57 23.44
C ASP A 17 -48.45 -7.89 22.67
N SER A 18 -49.17 -8.75 21.94
CA SER A 18 -50.51 -8.66 21.30
C SER A 18 -50.54 -8.10 19.87
N ASP A 19 -51.14 -8.73 18.85
CA ASP A 19 -52.05 -9.87 18.68
C ASP A 19 -51.99 -10.34 17.20
N PRO A 20 -52.37 -11.58 16.81
CA PRO A 20 -52.28 -12.10 15.45
C PRO A 20 -53.62 -12.08 14.70
N ASP A 21 -53.61 -11.86 13.39
CA ASP A 21 -54.53 -12.49 12.43
C ASP A 21 -54.24 -12.05 10.98
N GLY A 22 -54.36 -12.98 10.02
CA GLY A 22 -54.77 -12.61 8.66
C GLY A 22 -53.88 -12.98 7.46
N LEU A 23 -53.91 -14.28 7.10
CA LEU A 23 -54.07 -14.81 5.74
C LEU A 23 -53.02 -14.60 4.61
N ALA A 24 -52.45 -15.75 4.30
CA ALA A 24 -51.86 -16.30 3.08
C ALA A 24 -52.39 -15.87 1.68
N ALA A 25 -51.43 -15.95 0.74
CA ALA A 25 -51.47 -16.53 -0.62
C ALA A 25 -52.12 -15.75 -1.79
N ALA A 26 -51.31 -15.52 -2.84
CA ALA A 26 -51.60 -15.95 -4.22
C ALA A 26 -50.38 -15.77 -5.16
N ARG A 27 -49.90 -16.89 -5.72
CA ARG A 27 -49.16 -16.95 -7.00
C ARG A 27 -50.18 -17.21 -8.11
N GLY A 28 -50.02 -16.59 -9.28
CA GLY A 28 -50.86 -16.85 -10.46
C GLY A 28 -50.15 -16.50 -11.76
N GLN A 29 -50.06 -17.51 -12.64
CA GLN A 29 -49.51 -17.51 -13.99
C GLN A 29 -50.35 -16.71 -14.99
N ALA A 30 -49.76 -16.31 -16.11
CA ALA A 30 -50.48 -16.11 -17.37
C ALA A 30 -49.62 -16.56 -18.56
N GLY A 31 -50.20 -17.37 -19.44
CA GLY A 31 -49.64 -17.80 -20.72
C GLY A 31 -50.72 -17.95 -21.80
N GLY A 32 -50.30 -17.84 -23.06
CA GLY A 32 -51.02 -18.15 -24.32
C GLY A 32 -51.68 -16.94 -25.03
N LYS A 33 -51.75 -16.79 -26.36
CA LYS A 33 -51.36 -17.52 -27.60
C LYS A 33 -51.39 -16.47 -28.76
N CYS A 34 -50.40 -16.42 -29.66
CA CYS A 34 -50.39 -16.87 -31.07
C CYS A 34 -51.37 -16.18 -32.06
N CYS A 35 -50.81 -15.49 -33.08
CA CYS A 35 -51.36 -15.34 -34.44
C CYS A 35 -50.22 -15.26 -35.47
N ARG A 36 -50.31 -16.06 -36.55
CA ARG A 36 -49.45 -16.09 -37.75
C ARG A 36 -50.08 -15.24 -38.87
N ASN A 37 -49.26 -14.52 -39.64
CA ASN A 37 -49.25 -14.48 -41.12
C ASN A 37 -48.27 -13.40 -41.60
N GLY A 38 -47.40 -13.76 -42.56
CA GLY A 38 -46.30 -12.93 -43.03
C GLY A 38 -46.61 -12.10 -44.28
N THR A 39 -45.88 -11.01 -44.46
CA THR A 39 -45.07 -10.65 -45.66
C THR A 39 -44.40 -9.29 -45.50
N ALA A 40 -43.11 -9.21 -45.91
CA ALA A 40 -42.24 -8.06 -46.27
C ALA A 40 -41.93 -6.98 -45.21
N CYS A 41 -40.76 -6.33 -45.11
CA CYS A 41 -39.36 -6.41 -45.57
C CYS A 41 -38.59 -5.29 -44.75
N PRO A 42 -37.32 -4.94 -45.01
CA PRO A 42 -36.13 -5.23 -44.21
C PRO A 42 -35.60 -4.06 -43.34
N GLN A 43 -34.50 -4.33 -42.60
CA GLN A 43 -33.58 -3.42 -41.89
C GLN A 43 -33.83 -3.18 -40.39
N ALA A 44 -33.05 -3.86 -39.54
CA ALA A 44 -32.38 -3.24 -38.38
C ALA A 44 -31.56 -4.28 -37.60
N PHE A 45 -30.26 -4.37 -37.91
CA PHE A 45 -29.24 -4.87 -37.00
C PHE A 45 -28.27 -3.72 -36.75
N ARG A 46 -28.37 -3.04 -35.59
CA ARG A 46 -27.22 -2.50 -34.83
C ARG A 46 -27.66 -1.71 -33.58
N ARG A 47 -26.98 -2.06 -32.48
CA ARG A 47 -26.61 -1.26 -31.29
C ARG A 47 -27.53 -1.31 -30.06
N VAL A 48 -27.15 -2.26 -29.20
CA VAL A 48 -27.19 -2.15 -27.74
C VAL A 48 -26.16 -1.09 -27.27
N ARG A 49 -26.63 -0.07 -26.56
CA ARG A 49 -25.97 0.69 -25.46
C ARG A 49 -27.00 1.73 -24.95
N SER A 50 -27.76 1.42 -23.90
CA SER A 50 -27.50 1.85 -22.51
C SER A 50 -27.40 3.38 -22.38
N ALA A 51 -28.50 4.12 -22.16
CA ALA A 51 -29.32 4.24 -20.94
C ALA A 51 -28.56 4.85 -19.72
N TYR A 52 -27.88 5.98 -19.92
CA TYR A 52 -27.27 6.79 -18.85
C TYR A 52 -27.73 8.26 -18.81
N GLU A 53 -28.83 8.64 -19.47
CA GLU A 53 -29.27 10.04 -19.54
C GLU A 53 -30.71 10.34 -19.08
N LEU A 54 -31.40 9.41 -18.41
CA LEU A 54 -32.82 9.61 -18.09
C LEU A 54 -33.21 9.38 -16.63
N VAL A 55 -32.49 9.94 -15.64
CA VAL A 55 -33.06 10.21 -14.29
C VAL A 55 -32.42 11.47 -13.66
N ARG A 56 -32.50 12.61 -14.36
CA ARG A 56 -32.18 13.93 -13.78
C ARG A 56 -33.43 14.80 -13.52
N HIS A 57 -34.62 14.23 -13.59
CA HIS A 57 -35.88 14.97 -13.42
C HIS A 57 -36.96 14.16 -12.70
N THR A 58 -36.78 13.84 -11.41
CA THR A 58 -37.90 13.70 -10.48
C THR A 58 -37.38 13.71 -9.05
N LEU A 59 -37.67 14.79 -8.31
CA LEU A 59 -37.92 14.86 -6.85
C LEU A 59 -37.83 16.33 -6.39
N VAL A 60 -38.72 17.17 -6.94
CA VAL A 60 -39.16 18.41 -6.29
C VAL A 60 -40.68 18.36 -6.29
N ARG A 61 -41.27 17.80 -5.22
CA ARG A 61 -42.64 18.09 -4.75
C ARG A 61 -42.84 17.41 -3.39
N HIS A 62 -42.81 18.23 -2.34
CA HIS A 62 -43.38 18.09 -0.98
C HIS A 62 -42.37 18.36 0.13
N ALA A 63 -42.26 19.64 0.51
CA ALA A 63 -42.16 20.10 1.89
C ALA A 63 -42.32 21.63 1.90
N ARG A 64 -43.57 22.09 2.01
CA ARG A 64 -43.91 23.47 2.37
C ARG A 64 -43.83 23.56 3.89
N GLY A 65 -43.00 24.48 4.41
CA GLY A 65 -43.07 24.91 5.81
C GLY A 65 -41.71 25.00 6.51
N SER A 66 -41.04 26.15 6.41
CA SER A 66 -40.28 26.83 7.48
C SER A 66 -39.38 27.92 6.89
N LYS A 67 -39.08 28.92 7.73
CA LYS A 67 -38.64 30.29 7.41
C LYS A 67 -37.41 30.35 6.49
N LYS A 68 -37.53 31.14 5.41
CA LYS A 68 -36.47 31.43 4.43
C LYS A 68 -35.34 32.25 5.07
N TRP A 69 -34.14 31.68 5.11
CA TRP A 69 -32.89 32.44 5.18
C TRP A 69 -32.67 33.12 3.81
N HIS A 70 -32.58 34.45 3.80
CA HIS A 70 -32.23 35.23 2.61
C HIS A 70 -30.70 35.26 2.44
N ALA A 71 -30.16 34.36 1.61
CA ALA A 71 -28.83 34.54 1.03
C ALA A 71 -28.93 35.54 -0.14
N PRO A 72 -28.05 36.55 -0.25
CA PRO A 72 -28.13 37.52 -1.33
C PRO A 72 -27.79 36.84 -2.66
N ARG A 73 -28.76 36.80 -3.57
CA ARG A 73 -28.56 36.41 -4.98
C ARG A 73 -27.80 37.53 -5.69
N GLN A 74 -26.47 37.50 -5.65
CA GLN A 74 -25.68 38.23 -6.62
C GLN A 74 -25.73 37.52 -7.96
N ARG A 75 -26.21 38.24 -8.97
CA ARG A 75 -26.26 37.87 -10.38
C ARG A 75 -24.81 37.59 -10.82
N LEU A 76 -24.49 36.34 -11.20
CA LEU A 76 -23.21 35.98 -11.79
C LEU A 76 -23.07 36.71 -13.13
N ALA A 77 -22.49 37.91 -13.10
CA ALA A 77 -21.95 38.53 -14.29
C ALA A 77 -20.88 37.59 -14.85
N ARG A 78 -20.99 37.28 -16.16
CA ARG A 78 -19.91 36.65 -16.92
C ARG A 78 -18.72 37.61 -16.89
N THR A 79 -17.84 37.44 -15.91
CA THR A 79 -16.56 38.13 -15.88
C THR A 79 -15.61 37.41 -16.82
N ASP A 80 -14.98 38.24 -17.64
CA ASP A 80 -14.01 37.90 -18.65
C ASP A 80 -12.94 36.96 -18.10
N ARG A 81 -12.65 35.89 -18.84
CA ARG A 81 -11.82 34.77 -18.39
C ARG A 81 -10.31 35.01 -18.63
N THR A 82 -9.87 36.27 -18.56
CA THR A 82 -8.49 36.69 -18.78
C THR A 82 -8.00 37.57 -17.64
N ALA A 83 -7.90 36.98 -16.46
CA ALA A 83 -6.97 37.41 -15.42
C ALA A 83 -6.52 36.16 -14.67
N VAL A 84 -5.52 35.46 -15.21
CA VAL A 84 -4.73 34.52 -14.43
C VAL A 84 -4.12 35.36 -13.31
N LYS A 85 -4.63 35.25 -12.09
CA LYS A 85 -3.93 35.76 -10.89
C LYS A 85 -2.51 35.22 -10.99
N GLN A 86 -1.52 36.11 -11.11
CA GLN A 86 -0.11 35.74 -10.97
C GLN A 86 0.00 34.80 -9.76
N SER A 87 0.49 33.58 -9.95
CA SER A 87 0.72 32.70 -8.81
C SER A 87 1.76 33.40 -7.94
N LYS A 88 1.37 33.85 -6.74
CA LYS A 88 2.33 34.42 -5.79
C LYS A 88 3.43 33.38 -5.60
N THR A 89 4.64 33.70 -6.03
CA THR A 89 5.82 32.87 -5.81
C THR A 89 6.07 32.82 -4.30
N ILE A 90 6.26 31.63 -3.73
CA ILE A 90 6.53 31.46 -2.31
C ILE A 90 8.04 31.46 -2.11
N GLY A 91 8.53 32.38 -1.29
CA GLY A 91 9.88 32.29 -0.74
C GLY A 91 9.80 31.90 0.71
N LEU A 92 10.40 30.77 1.05
CA LEU A 92 10.19 30.08 2.31
C LEU A 92 11.49 30.02 3.11
N ALA A 93 11.48 30.63 4.30
CA ALA A 93 12.51 30.45 5.30
C ALA A 93 12.18 29.24 6.18
N ILE A 94 13.15 28.37 6.42
CA ILE A 94 13.07 27.27 7.39
C ILE A 94 14.00 27.60 8.55
N VAL A 95 13.42 27.89 9.71
CA VAL A 95 14.13 28.24 10.94
C VAL A 95 14.20 26.99 11.83
N GLY A 96 15.41 26.46 12.01
CA GLY A 96 15.69 25.19 12.66
C GLY A 96 15.98 24.07 11.65
N SER A 97 17.18 23.49 11.71
CA SER A 97 17.69 22.45 10.80
C SER A 97 17.68 21.05 11.43
N GLY A 98 16.88 20.85 12.48
CA GLY A 98 16.64 19.54 13.10
C GLY A 98 15.86 18.56 12.22
N ARG A 99 15.40 17.46 12.81
CA ARG A 99 14.68 16.39 12.09
C ARG A 99 13.47 16.89 11.28
N ILE A 100 12.63 17.72 11.90
CA ILE A 100 11.41 18.24 11.26
C ILE A 100 11.75 19.36 10.28
N GLY A 101 12.62 20.31 10.65
CA GLY A 101 13.09 21.35 9.73
C GLY A 101 13.71 20.79 8.45
N SER A 102 14.57 19.77 8.57
CA SER A 102 15.13 19.05 7.42
C SER A 102 14.06 18.43 6.52
N LEU A 103 12.99 17.87 7.09
CA LEU A 103 11.85 17.35 6.33
C LEU A 103 11.09 18.48 5.62
N ARG A 104 10.85 19.60 6.31
CA ARG A 104 10.17 20.78 5.76
C ARG A 104 10.95 21.38 4.60
N ALA A 105 12.27 21.53 4.75
CA ALA A 105 13.15 22.06 3.72
C ALA A 105 13.17 21.18 2.45
N ARG A 106 13.27 19.85 2.58
CA ARG A 106 13.20 18.94 1.43
C ARG A 106 11.87 19.05 0.69
N ILE A 107 10.75 19.01 1.42
CA ILE A 107 9.41 19.16 0.82
C ILE A 107 9.28 20.52 0.12
N ALA A 108 9.83 21.58 0.72
CA ALA A 108 9.78 22.92 0.14
C ALA A 108 10.57 23.00 -1.17
N ALA A 109 11.80 22.49 -1.20
CA ALA A 109 12.67 22.52 -2.38
C ALA A 109 12.06 21.76 -3.58
N GLU A 110 11.28 20.71 -3.33
CA GLU A 110 10.60 19.94 -4.38
C GLU A 110 9.25 20.53 -4.81
N HIS A 111 8.70 21.52 -4.08
CA HIS A 111 7.34 22.00 -4.32
C HIS A 111 7.32 23.12 -5.39
N PRO A 112 6.55 22.99 -6.49
CA PRO A 112 6.64 23.88 -7.66
C PRO A 112 6.20 25.34 -7.41
N ALA A 113 5.48 25.60 -6.31
CA ALA A 113 5.10 26.96 -5.91
C ALA A 113 6.19 27.68 -5.09
N VAL A 114 7.16 26.94 -4.55
CA VAL A 114 8.29 27.50 -3.79
C VAL A 114 9.41 27.80 -4.78
N ARG A 115 9.87 29.05 -4.79
CA ARG A 115 10.88 29.55 -5.74
C ARG A 115 12.14 30.08 -5.07
N PHE A 116 12.10 30.20 -3.75
CA PHE A 116 13.23 30.60 -2.94
C PHE A 116 13.15 29.82 -1.62
N VAL A 117 14.24 29.12 -1.26
CA VAL A 117 14.36 28.40 0.01
C VAL A 117 15.55 28.97 0.75
N ALA A 118 15.31 29.39 2.00
CA ALA A 118 16.38 29.81 2.88
C ALA A 118 16.34 29.03 4.20
N VAL A 119 17.49 28.79 4.80
CA VAL A 119 17.63 27.94 5.99
C VAL A 119 18.38 28.68 7.09
N SER A 120 17.88 28.63 8.31
CA SER A 120 18.58 29.15 9.50
C SER A 120 18.73 28.07 10.57
N ASP A 121 19.88 28.04 11.23
CA ASP A 121 20.10 27.29 12.47
C ASP A 121 21.24 27.93 13.26
N ILE A 122 21.08 28.06 14.58
CA ILE A 122 22.12 28.59 15.48
C ILE A 122 23.45 27.83 15.34
N GLU A 123 23.40 26.55 14.99
CA GLU A 123 24.57 25.76 14.65
C GLU A 123 24.85 25.89 13.15
N THR A 124 25.84 26.74 12.82
CA THR A 124 26.28 27.03 11.43
C THR A 124 26.48 25.77 10.59
N ALA A 125 27.05 24.71 11.18
CA ALA A 125 27.28 23.45 10.48
C ALA A 125 25.98 22.75 10.06
N LYS A 126 24.91 22.82 10.87
CA LYS A 126 23.60 22.24 10.54
C LYS A 126 22.90 23.04 9.45
N ALA A 127 22.88 24.37 9.57
CA ALA A 127 22.31 25.25 8.56
C ALA A 127 22.95 25.02 7.18
N ARG A 128 24.29 25.05 7.13
CA ARG A 128 25.06 24.82 5.90
C ARG A 128 24.81 23.44 5.31
N LYS A 129 24.88 22.39 6.13
CA LYS A 129 24.65 21.01 5.65
C LYS A 129 23.25 20.85 5.05
N LEU A 130 22.22 21.40 5.70
CA LEU A 130 20.86 21.33 5.19
C LEU A 130 20.71 22.14 3.90
N ALA A 131 21.28 23.34 3.85
CA ALA A 131 21.29 24.19 2.66
C ALA A 131 21.94 23.50 1.45
N GLU A 132 23.10 22.87 1.63
CA GLU A 132 23.76 22.06 0.59
C GLU A 132 22.88 20.87 0.16
N THR A 133 22.25 20.18 1.12
CA THR A 133 21.39 19.01 0.85
C THR A 133 20.18 19.35 -0.02
N VAL A 134 19.57 20.53 0.19
CA VAL A 134 18.35 20.94 -0.54
C VAL A 134 18.63 21.98 -1.62
N SER A 135 19.90 22.31 -1.86
CA SER A 135 20.31 23.42 -2.74
C SER A 135 19.57 24.73 -2.42
N ALA A 136 19.51 25.08 -1.14
CA ALA A 136 18.86 26.32 -0.69
C ALA A 136 19.59 27.56 -1.24
N ASP A 137 18.82 28.60 -1.54
CA ASP A 137 19.30 29.86 -2.12
C ASP A 137 20.10 30.70 -1.10
N ALA A 138 19.76 30.59 0.19
CA ALA A 138 20.46 31.29 1.26
C ALA A 138 20.48 30.47 2.56
N TRP A 139 21.48 30.72 3.40
CA TRP A 139 21.52 30.20 4.76
C TRP A 139 22.24 31.15 5.71
N SER A 140 21.88 31.11 7.00
CA SER A 140 22.56 31.87 8.05
C SER A 140 22.52 31.12 9.38
N ALA A 141 23.34 31.59 10.33
CA ALA A 141 23.20 31.27 11.74
C ALA A 141 22.29 32.25 12.51
N ASP A 142 21.88 33.35 11.87
CA ASP A 142 20.95 34.33 12.40
C ASP A 142 19.56 34.18 11.74
N ASN A 143 18.55 33.92 12.56
CA ASN A 143 17.16 33.82 12.12
C ASN A 143 16.68 35.12 11.46
N LEU A 144 17.04 36.28 12.02
CA LEU A 144 16.54 37.56 11.54
C LEU A 144 17.06 37.89 10.15
N GLU A 145 18.30 37.52 9.84
CA GLU A 145 18.89 37.68 8.50
C GLU A 145 18.09 36.95 7.44
N ILE A 146 17.77 35.66 7.67
CA ILE A 146 17.00 34.85 6.72
C ILE A 146 15.53 35.26 6.68
N ILE A 147 14.92 35.58 7.83
CA ILE A 147 13.53 36.05 7.90
C ILE A 147 13.37 37.37 7.13
N SER A 148 14.36 38.27 7.23
CA SER A 148 14.31 39.60 6.62
C SER A 148 14.67 39.60 5.12
N HIS A 149 15.12 38.47 4.57
CA HIS A 149 15.49 38.39 3.17
C HIS A 149 14.32 38.81 2.25
N PRO A 150 14.56 39.65 1.22
CA PRO A 150 13.48 40.24 0.40
C PRO A 150 12.64 39.20 -0.33
N GLU A 151 13.24 38.09 -0.77
CA GLU A 151 12.53 36.99 -1.43
C GLU A 151 11.68 36.15 -0.47
N VAL A 152 11.93 36.20 0.85
CA VAL A 152 11.17 35.42 1.84
C VAL A 152 9.84 36.09 2.13
N ASN A 153 8.74 35.36 2.00
CA ASN A 153 7.39 35.82 2.34
C ASN A 153 6.63 34.89 3.30
N ALA A 154 7.18 33.71 3.58
CA ALA A 154 6.68 32.80 4.60
C ALA A 154 7.84 32.16 5.39
N VAL A 155 7.59 31.83 6.65
CA VAL A 155 8.57 31.25 7.58
C VAL A 155 7.98 29.99 8.20
N VAL A 156 8.75 28.90 8.19
CA VAL A 156 8.48 27.69 8.96
C VAL A 156 9.40 27.68 10.17
N VAL A 157 8.83 27.76 11.37
CA VAL A 157 9.58 27.66 12.63
C VAL A 157 9.55 26.20 13.10
N SER A 158 10.70 25.56 13.08
CA SER A 158 10.95 24.15 13.43
C SER A 158 12.14 24.00 14.39
N THR A 159 12.35 25.01 15.23
CA THR A 159 13.31 25.01 16.35
C THR A 159 12.83 24.10 17.49
N SER A 160 13.60 24.01 18.57
CA SER A 160 13.14 23.32 19.78
C SER A 160 11.91 24.03 20.37
N GLU A 161 11.05 23.32 21.09
CA GLU A 161 9.73 23.85 21.49
C GLU A 161 9.81 25.12 22.35
N GLY A 162 10.87 25.27 23.15
CA GLY A 162 11.11 26.48 23.97
C GLY A 162 11.63 27.68 23.17
N GLU A 163 12.08 27.46 21.93
CA GLU A 163 12.72 28.47 21.06
C GLU A 163 11.79 28.96 19.95
N HIS A 164 10.52 28.55 19.96
CA HIS A 164 9.53 28.99 18.98
C HIS A 164 9.24 30.49 19.06
N VAL A 165 9.12 31.02 20.29
CA VAL A 165 8.55 32.34 20.57
C VAL A 165 9.28 33.44 19.80
N GLU A 166 10.58 33.56 20.00
CA GLU A 166 11.35 34.66 19.43
C GLU A 166 11.40 34.61 17.88
N ALA A 167 11.55 33.42 17.30
CA ALA A 167 11.53 33.27 15.84
C ALA A 167 10.15 33.61 15.23
N VAL A 168 9.06 33.26 15.93
CA VAL A 168 7.70 33.63 15.51
C VAL A 168 7.48 35.14 15.60
N LEU A 169 7.92 35.78 16.70
CA LEU A 169 7.81 37.22 16.88
C LEU A 169 8.60 37.99 15.82
N GLN A 170 9.83 37.56 15.50
CA GLN A 170 10.64 38.13 14.43
C GLN A 170 9.93 38.04 13.06
N ALA A 171 9.38 36.88 12.74
CA ALA A 171 8.67 36.66 11.47
C ALA A 171 7.39 37.51 11.35
N LEU A 172 6.62 37.63 12.43
CA LEU A 172 5.42 38.46 12.48
C LEU A 172 5.76 39.95 12.38
N ALA A 173 6.80 40.41 13.09
CA ALA A 173 7.28 41.79 13.00
C ALA A 173 7.77 42.16 11.59
N ALA A 174 8.36 41.19 10.87
CA ALA A 174 8.76 41.34 9.47
C ALA A 174 7.58 41.17 8.47
N GLY A 175 6.34 41.02 8.95
CA GLY A 175 5.13 40.90 8.13
C GLY A 175 5.05 39.61 7.31
N LYS A 176 5.76 38.54 7.72
CA LYS A 176 5.81 37.26 7.01
C LYS A 176 4.68 36.33 7.50
N ALA A 177 4.19 35.45 6.61
CA ALA A 177 3.30 34.37 7.03
C ALA A 177 4.09 33.33 7.83
N VAL A 178 3.52 32.75 8.88
CA VAL A 178 4.22 31.86 9.82
C VAL A 178 3.53 30.51 9.96
N LEU A 179 4.30 29.43 9.81
CA LEU A 179 3.94 28.09 10.24
C LEU A 179 4.88 27.66 11.35
N VAL A 180 4.40 27.59 12.59
CA VAL A 180 5.19 27.11 13.75
C VAL A 180 4.85 25.65 14.05
N GLU A 181 5.86 24.82 14.32
CA GLU A 181 5.64 23.45 14.76
C GLU A 181 4.92 23.39 16.13
N LYS A 182 4.29 22.25 16.43
CA LYS A 182 3.58 22.07 17.70
C LYS A 182 4.58 21.78 18.84
N PRO A 183 4.27 22.18 20.09
CA PRO A 183 3.21 23.12 20.48
C PRO A 183 3.60 24.57 20.12
N ILE A 184 2.63 25.48 20.07
CA ILE A 184 2.88 26.89 19.76
C ILE A 184 3.88 27.54 20.73
N ALA A 185 3.77 27.20 22.02
CA ALA A 185 4.67 27.60 23.10
C ALA A 185 4.56 26.59 24.26
N LEU A 186 5.46 26.68 25.24
CA LEU A 186 5.44 25.84 26.44
C LEU A 186 4.63 26.45 27.60
N THR A 187 4.36 27.76 27.56
CA THR A 187 3.58 28.48 28.57
C THR A 187 2.42 29.23 27.92
N LEU A 188 1.36 29.48 28.70
CA LEU A 188 0.24 30.32 28.24
C LEU A 188 0.67 31.77 28.02
N ALA A 189 1.51 32.31 28.90
CA ALA A 189 2.02 33.67 28.77
C ALA A 189 2.78 33.89 27.44
N ASP A 190 3.59 32.92 27.02
CA ASP A 190 4.29 32.99 25.73
C ASP A 190 3.35 32.78 24.54
N ALA A 191 2.35 31.92 24.68
CA ALA A 191 1.30 31.78 23.66
C ALA A 191 0.54 33.11 23.49
N ASP A 192 0.17 33.78 24.59
CA ASP A 192 -0.51 35.08 24.59
C ASP A 192 0.36 36.16 23.95
N ARG A 193 1.68 36.17 24.21
CA ARG A 193 2.63 37.06 23.53
C ARG A 193 2.63 36.87 22.02
N ILE A 194 2.66 35.61 21.54
CA ILE A 194 2.61 35.29 20.11
C ILE A 194 1.28 35.76 19.50
N LEU A 195 0.15 35.51 20.17
CA LEU A 195 -1.17 35.90 19.69
C LEU A 195 -1.31 37.43 19.61
N ALA A 196 -0.89 38.16 20.64
CA ALA A 196 -0.90 39.62 20.65
C ALA A 196 -0.04 40.22 19.52
N ALA A 197 1.13 39.64 19.25
CA ALA A 197 1.98 40.06 18.14
C ALA A 197 1.34 39.75 16.78
N CYS A 198 0.68 38.61 16.64
CA CYS A 198 -0.04 38.23 15.43
C CYS A 198 -1.20 39.19 15.14
N ASP A 199 -1.97 39.56 16.16
CA ASP A 199 -3.07 40.52 16.04
C ASP A 199 -2.56 41.92 15.68
N ALA A 200 -1.49 42.38 16.35
CA ALA A 200 -0.87 43.68 16.07
C ALA A 200 -0.33 43.77 14.63
N ALA A 201 0.28 42.69 14.14
CA ALA A 201 0.80 42.61 12.77
C ALA A 201 -0.28 42.31 11.71
N ARG A 202 -1.50 41.95 12.13
CA ARG A 202 -2.51 41.31 11.26
C ARG A 202 -1.91 40.12 10.47
N GLY A 203 -1.07 39.34 11.14
CA GLY A 203 -0.28 38.25 10.55
C GLY A 203 -1.11 37.00 10.24
N ASP A 204 -0.59 36.14 9.36
CA ASP A 204 -1.11 34.79 9.13
C ASP A 204 -0.23 33.78 9.86
N LEU A 205 -0.70 33.29 11.01
CA LEU A 205 -0.01 32.31 11.85
C LEU A 205 -0.77 30.98 11.85
N ARG A 206 -0.06 29.88 11.59
CA ARG A 206 -0.57 28.50 11.67
C ARG A 206 0.30 27.66 12.59
N VAL A 207 -0.34 26.76 13.33
CA VAL A 207 0.36 25.76 14.16
C VAL A 207 0.38 24.41 13.42
N GLY A 208 1.51 23.71 13.47
CA GLY A 208 1.84 22.48 12.76
C GLY A 208 1.09 21.22 13.18
N TYR A 209 -0.22 21.30 13.49
CA TYR A 209 -1.06 20.14 13.80
C TYR A 209 -1.41 19.32 12.55
N SER A 210 -0.39 18.65 12.01
CA SER A 210 -0.43 17.87 10.77
C SER A 210 -1.46 16.73 10.77
N ARG A 211 -1.93 16.28 11.94
CA ARG A 211 -2.94 15.22 12.03
C ARG A 211 -4.23 15.61 11.33
N ARG A 212 -4.67 16.88 11.38
CA ARG A 212 -5.88 17.33 10.67
C ARG A 212 -5.87 16.93 9.20
N PHE A 213 -4.70 16.89 8.55
CA PHE A 213 -4.53 16.59 7.13
C PHE A 213 -4.45 15.09 6.79
N ARG A 214 -4.52 14.19 7.79
CA ARG A 214 -4.61 12.74 7.51
C ARG A 214 -5.99 12.43 6.94
N LYS A 215 -6.03 11.73 5.80
CA LYS A 215 -7.27 11.36 5.09
C LYS A 215 -8.38 10.83 6.01
N ARG A 216 -8.03 9.96 6.95
CA ARG A 216 -9.02 9.39 7.90
C ARG A 216 -9.73 10.44 8.75
N TYR A 217 -9.02 11.49 9.18
CA TYR A 217 -9.59 12.55 10.00
C TYR A 217 -10.28 13.62 9.14
N GLN A 218 -9.80 13.85 7.91
CA GLN A 218 -10.52 14.66 6.91
C GLN A 218 -11.90 14.06 6.59
N VAL A 219 -11.95 12.74 6.35
CA VAL A 219 -13.22 12.02 6.11
C VAL A 219 -14.12 12.10 7.34
N ALA A 220 -13.58 11.95 8.55
CA ALA A 220 -14.34 12.09 9.78
C ALA A 220 -14.97 13.48 9.92
N LYS A 221 -14.19 14.56 9.74
CA LYS A 221 -14.72 15.93 9.75
C LYS A 221 -15.77 16.14 8.66
N GLU A 222 -15.56 15.58 7.47
CA GLU A 222 -16.54 15.65 6.39
C GLU A 222 -17.87 14.99 6.77
N GLN A 223 -17.86 13.83 7.44
CA GLN A 223 -19.10 13.18 7.90
C GLN A 223 -19.83 14.02 8.96
N ILE A 224 -19.08 14.65 9.86
CA ILE A 224 -19.61 15.58 10.86
C ILE A 224 -20.28 16.78 10.17
N VAL A 225 -19.58 17.44 9.25
CA VAL A 225 -20.09 18.63 8.53
C VAL A 225 -21.30 18.29 7.67
N ARG A 226 -21.36 17.08 7.09
CA ARG A 226 -22.51 16.60 6.32
C ARG A 226 -23.71 16.18 7.20
N GLY A 227 -23.61 16.27 8.52
CA GLY A 227 -24.68 15.90 9.45
C GLY A 227 -24.97 14.40 9.54
N ARG A 228 -24.10 13.54 8.98
CA ARG A 228 -24.35 12.09 8.89
C ARG A 228 -24.26 11.35 10.23
N MET A 229 -23.66 12.00 11.21
CA MET A 229 -23.54 11.46 12.58
C MET A 229 -24.58 12.06 13.52
N GLY A 230 -25.46 12.95 13.03
CA GLY A 230 -26.30 13.76 13.90
C GLY A 230 -25.46 14.68 14.80
N ARG A 231 -25.94 14.91 16.03
CA ARG A 231 -25.20 15.70 17.01
C ARG A 231 -24.15 14.84 17.70
N LEU A 232 -22.88 15.26 17.67
CA LEU A 232 -21.85 14.59 18.46
C LEU A 232 -22.17 14.72 19.96
N ILE A 233 -22.19 13.60 20.67
CA ILE A 233 -22.41 13.53 22.12
C ILE A 233 -21.13 13.17 22.88
N GLY A 234 -20.14 12.62 22.18
CA GLY A 234 -18.84 12.36 22.76
C GLY A 234 -17.83 11.78 21.79
N ALA A 235 -16.62 11.59 22.29
CA ALA A 235 -15.54 10.97 21.54
C ALA A 235 -14.54 10.30 22.48
N GLN A 236 -13.74 9.38 21.94
CA GLN A 236 -12.61 8.79 22.63
C GLN A 236 -11.39 8.82 21.73
N ALA A 237 -10.23 9.20 22.27
CA ALA A 237 -8.96 8.93 21.61
C ALA A 237 -7.96 8.31 22.60
N ARG A 238 -7.27 7.27 22.14
CA ARG A 238 -6.13 6.69 22.85
C ARG A 238 -4.93 6.64 21.94
N VAL A 239 -3.75 6.91 22.50
CA VAL A 239 -2.48 6.94 21.79
C VAL A 239 -1.47 6.11 22.54
N TYR A 240 -0.99 5.04 21.92
CA TYR A 240 0.07 4.24 22.53
C TYR A 240 1.37 4.34 21.75
N ASN A 241 2.45 4.47 22.49
CA ASN A 241 3.82 4.54 21.99
C ASN A 241 4.73 3.57 22.74
N SER A 242 5.88 3.28 22.12
CA SER A 242 6.90 2.42 22.71
C SER A 242 7.72 3.18 23.75
N ARG A 243 8.30 2.43 24.70
CA ARG A 243 9.27 2.98 25.68
C ARG A 243 10.46 3.63 24.99
N SER A 244 10.92 3.05 23.87
CA SER A 244 12.01 3.63 23.07
C SER A 244 11.69 5.05 22.58
N GLN A 245 10.44 5.33 22.22
CA GLN A 245 10.02 6.69 21.84
C GLN A 245 9.96 7.62 23.05
N ALA A 246 9.55 7.11 24.22
CA ALA A 246 9.59 7.86 25.47
C ALA A 246 11.01 8.31 25.81
N LEU A 247 11.97 7.38 25.76
CA LEU A 247 13.37 7.67 26.03
C LEU A 247 13.95 8.65 25.00
N ALA A 248 13.62 8.48 23.71
CA ALA A 248 14.06 9.42 22.67
C ALA A 248 13.45 10.81 22.82
N MET A 249 12.23 10.93 23.35
CA MET A 249 11.60 12.20 23.72
C MET A 249 12.33 12.85 24.89
N LEU A 250 12.54 12.10 25.97
CA LEU A 250 13.14 12.58 27.22
C LEU A 250 14.63 12.93 27.07
N ALA A 251 15.35 12.23 26.18
CA ALA A 251 16.72 12.56 25.83
C ALA A 251 16.84 13.92 25.12
N ARG A 252 15.81 14.35 24.39
CA ARG A 252 15.77 15.68 23.76
C ARG A 252 15.33 16.75 24.74
N ASN A 253 14.35 16.45 25.57
CA ASN A 253 13.83 17.36 26.59
C ASN A 253 13.45 16.56 27.85
N PRO A 254 14.25 16.65 28.93
CA PRO A 254 14.00 15.95 30.18
C PRO A 254 12.65 16.28 30.86
N HIS A 255 12.07 17.44 30.53
CA HIS A 255 10.80 17.92 31.07
C HIS A 255 9.60 17.62 30.15
N ALA A 256 9.81 16.97 29.00
CA ALA A 256 8.72 16.61 28.11
C ALA A 256 7.81 15.55 28.73
N THR A 257 6.51 15.65 28.41
CA THR A 257 5.50 14.67 28.81
C THR A 257 4.88 14.03 27.57
N PRO A 258 4.40 12.77 27.66
CA PRO A 258 3.62 12.16 26.59
C PRO A 258 2.40 12.99 26.17
N VAL A 259 1.87 13.81 27.09
CA VAL A 259 0.76 14.73 26.83
C VAL A 259 1.17 15.82 25.83
N VAL A 260 2.27 16.52 26.11
CA VAL A 260 2.77 17.61 25.25
C VAL A 260 3.36 17.08 23.94
N ASP A 261 3.96 15.89 23.96
CA ASP A 261 4.55 15.30 22.75
C ASP A 261 3.50 14.75 21.78
N ALA A 262 2.57 13.91 22.27
CA ALA A 262 1.63 13.19 21.42
C ALA A 262 0.15 13.51 21.68
N LEU A 263 -0.29 13.62 22.93
CA LEU A 263 -1.73 13.80 23.20
C LEU A 263 -2.25 15.15 22.70
N THR A 264 -1.39 16.17 22.65
CA THR A 264 -1.71 17.51 22.11
C THR A 264 -2.32 17.47 20.71
N TYR A 265 -1.87 16.55 19.84
CA TYR A 265 -2.47 16.37 18.51
C TYR A 265 -3.95 15.96 18.57
N TYR A 266 -4.34 15.22 19.60
CA TYR A 266 -5.70 14.71 19.77
C TYR A 266 -6.55 15.71 20.53
N VAL A 267 -5.98 16.52 21.41
CA VAL A 267 -6.65 17.71 21.95
C VAL A 267 -7.05 18.64 20.80
N ASP A 268 -6.11 18.97 19.91
CA ASP A 268 -6.35 19.75 18.70
C ASP A 268 -7.45 19.13 17.82
N LEU A 269 -7.37 17.82 17.58
CA LEU A 269 -8.31 17.12 16.72
C LEU A 269 -9.73 17.12 17.31
N MET A 270 -9.87 16.96 18.63
CA MET A 270 -11.17 17.01 19.30
C MET A 270 -11.76 18.42 19.24
N ASN A 271 -10.97 19.45 19.51
CA ASN A 271 -11.42 20.84 19.36
C ASN A 271 -11.83 21.15 17.92
N TRP A 272 -11.19 20.52 16.92
CA TRP A 272 -11.59 20.66 15.53
C TRP A 272 -12.89 19.91 15.20
N PHE A 273 -13.12 18.72 15.75
CA PHE A 273 -14.37 17.98 15.53
C PHE A 273 -15.57 18.60 16.25
N PHE A 274 -15.35 19.14 17.45
CA PHE A 274 -16.35 19.82 18.29
C PHE A 274 -16.33 21.35 18.11
N GLU A 275 -15.78 21.83 16.99
CA GLU A 275 -15.72 23.25 16.64
C GLU A 275 -17.08 23.94 16.80
N GLY A 276 -17.07 25.12 17.43
CA GLY A 276 -18.28 25.87 17.79
C GLY A 276 -18.81 25.57 19.19
N ARG A 277 -18.21 24.62 19.92
CA ARG A 277 -18.55 24.32 21.32
C ARG A 277 -17.44 24.78 22.25
N ARG A 278 -17.81 25.23 23.45
CA ARG A 278 -16.84 25.71 24.44
C ARG A 278 -16.49 24.58 25.40
N LEU A 279 -15.19 24.32 25.56
CA LEU A 279 -14.68 23.44 26.61
C LEU A 279 -14.86 24.12 27.97
N THR A 280 -15.51 23.46 28.92
CA THR A 280 -15.83 24.02 30.25
C THR A 280 -15.07 23.36 31.39
N GLU A 281 -14.67 22.10 31.25
CA GLU A 281 -14.02 21.34 32.32
C GLU A 281 -13.04 20.31 31.75
N VAL A 282 -11.93 20.12 32.47
CA VAL A 282 -10.95 19.06 32.20
C VAL A 282 -10.60 18.36 33.51
N THR A 283 -10.73 17.04 33.55
CA THR A 283 -10.24 16.20 34.65
C THR A 283 -9.20 15.25 34.09
N ALA A 284 -8.02 15.17 34.71
CA ALA A 284 -6.96 14.28 34.26
C ALA A 284 -6.37 13.47 35.41
N VAL A 285 -5.98 12.24 35.11
CA VAL A 285 -5.31 11.32 36.03
C VAL A 285 -4.09 10.71 35.36
N GLY A 286 -2.97 10.70 36.09
CA GLY A 286 -1.70 10.15 35.64
C GLY A 286 -1.31 8.89 36.41
N SER A 287 -0.53 8.01 35.80
CA SER A 287 0.15 6.92 36.47
C SER A 287 1.65 7.00 36.19
N ARG A 288 2.46 6.78 37.21
CA ARG A 288 3.92 6.89 37.18
C ARG A 288 4.54 5.68 37.85
N GLY A 289 5.49 5.04 37.18
CA GLY A 289 6.26 3.93 37.74
C GLY A 289 7.37 3.44 36.81
N VAL A 290 7.06 3.11 35.56
CA VAL A 290 8.01 2.51 34.60
C VAL A 290 9.08 3.51 34.16
N LEU A 291 8.70 4.70 33.72
CA LEU A 291 9.63 5.75 33.32
C LEU A 291 10.34 6.35 34.54
N ALA A 292 9.67 6.41 35.70
CA ALA A 292 10.29 6.82 36.96
C ALA A 292 11.38 5.84 37.42
N ALA A 293 11.14 4.54 37.30
CA ALA A 293 12.16 3.51 37.55
C ALA A 293 13.36 3.62 36.60
N ALA A 294 13.18 4.22 35.42
CA ALA A 294 14.24 4.55 34.48
C ALA A 294 14.89 5.94 34.73
N GLY A 295 14.56 6.61 35.84
CA GLY A 295 15.15 7.88 36.24
C GLY A 295 14.47 9.13 35.67
N HIS A 296 13.26 9.01 35.12
CA HIS A 296 12.55 10.13 34.48
C HIS A 296 11.32 10.59 35.27
N ALA A 297 11.22 11.89 35.53
CA ALA A 297 10.13 12.52 36.29
C ALA A 297 8.89 12.81 35.43
N THR A 298 8.41 11.83 34.66
CA THR A 298 7.24 11.95 33.77
C THR A 298 6.27 10.80 33.99
N ASP A 299 5.02 11.01 33.60
CA ASP A 299 3.99 9.97 33.73
C ASP A 299 4.08 8.97 32.59
N ASP A 300 3.82 7.71 32.91
CA ASP A 300 3.77 6.59 31.96
C ASP A 300 2.51 6.66 31.09
N LEU A 301 1.42 7.04 31.76
CA LEU A 301 0.06 6.99 31.30
C LEU A 301 -0.69 8.22 31.80
N THR A 302 -1.50 8.82 30.93
CA THR A 302 -2.42 9.88 31.30
C THR A 302 -3.77 9.66 30.63
N TRP A 303 -4.84 9.74 31.41
CA TRP A 303 -6.22 9.82 30.92
C TRP A 303 -6.80 11.19 31.26
N ALA A 304 -7.56 11.78 30.35
CA ALA A 304 -8.22 13.06 30.54
C ALA A 304 -9.65 13.02 30.01
N ILE A 305 -10.61 13.53 30.79
CA ILE A 305 -11.99 13.74 30.37
C ILE A 305 -12.22 15.23 30.19
N LEU A 306 -12.72 15.60 29.01
CA LEU A 306 -13.04 16.95 28.58
C LEU A 306 -14.57 17.07 28.52
N ARG A 307 -15.14 18.12 29.11
CA ARG A 307 -16.58 18.42 29.01
C ARG A 307 -16.81 19.73 28.30
N TYR A 308 -17.77 19.72 27.39
CA TYR A 308 -18.23 20.90 26.65
C TYR A 308 -19.51 21.48 27.27
N ASP A 309 -19.78 22.73 26.94
CA ASP A 309 -20.95 23.50 27.39
C ASP A 309 -22.31 22.88 27.01
N ASP A 310 -22.37 22.12 25.93
CA ASP A 310 -23.57 21.38 25.50
C ASP A 310 -23.73 20.00 26.16
N GLY A 311 -22.87 19.68 27.12
CA GLY A 311 -22.86 18.41 27.85
C GLY A 311 -22.12 17.28 27.15
N ALA A 312 -21.56 17.49 25.96
CA ALA A 312 -20.74 16.47 25.31
C ALA A 312 -19.45 16.18 26.11
N ALA A 313 -19.03 14.92 26.10
CA ALA A 313 -17.87 14.47 26.86
C ALA A 313 -16.86 13.73 25.97
N VAL A 314 -15.58 14.01 26.17
CA VAL A 314 -14.49 13.42 25.38
C VAL A 314 -13.45 12.80 26.29
N ASN A 315 -13.12 11.53 26.07
CA ASN A 315 -12.05 10.83 26.78
C ASN A 315 -10.77 10.80 25.93
N LEU A 316 -9.66 11.27 26.48
CA LEU A 316 -8.35 11.33 25.86
C LEU A 316 -7.34 10.52 26.66
N GLY A 317 -6.40 9.90 25.94
CA GLY A 317 -5.48 8.99 26.57
C GLY A 317 -4.15 8.79 25.88
N VAL A 318 -3.07 8.72 26.65
CA VAL A 318 -1.73 8.46 26.16
C VAL A 318 -0.98 7.48 27.06
N CYS A 319 -0.28 6.50 26.48
CA CYS A 319 0.61 5.58 27.20
C CYS A 319 1.93 5.39 26.44
N TYR A 320 3.05 5.59 27.13
CA TYR A 320 4.41 5.42 26.60
C TYR A 320 5.15 4.23 27.24
N ALA A 321 4.53 3.57 28.23
CA ALA A 321 5.15 2.51 29.02
C ALA A 321 4.73 1.08 28.60
N LEU A 322 4.24 0.89 27.37
CA LEU A 322 3.82 -0.42 26.88
C LEU A 322 4.91 -1.49 27.03
N PRO A 323 4.54 -2.78 27.23
CA PRO A 323 5.50 -3.88 27.28
C PRO A 323 6.30 -4.01 25.97
N GLU A 324 7.54 -4.49 26.07
CA GLU A 324 8.43 -4.69 24.92
C GLU A 324 7.83 -5.58 23.82
N LYS A 325 7.05 -6.59 24.22
CA LYS A 325 6.41 -7.54 23.30
C LYS A 325 5.08 -7.04 22.71
N TYR A 326 4.69 -5.79 22.94
CA TYR A 326 3.43 -5.27 22.41
C TYR A 326 3.51 -5.16 20.87
N PRO A 327 2.51 -5.67 20.12
CA PRO A 327 2.62 -5.88 18.67
C PRO A 327 2.47 -4.61 17.82
N ALA A 328 2.75 -3.43 18.37
CA ALA A 328 2.66 -2.17 17.64
C ALA A 328 4.02 -1.46 17.55
N LEU A 329 4.36 -1.02 16.33
CA LEU A 329 5.61 -0.33 15.99
C LEU A 329 5.70 1.12 16.52
N GLY A 330 4.68 1.58 17.28
CA GLY A 330 4.53 2.94 17.76
C GLY A 330 3.31 3.66 17.19
N HIS A 331 2.89 4.73 17.85
CA HIS A 331 1.81 5.66 17.48
C HIS A 331 0.48 5.00 17.15
N ALA A 332 0.14 3.93 17.88
CA ALA A 332 -1.07 3.14 17.72
C ALA A 332 -2.31 3.89 18.22
N ALA A 333 -2.69 4.95 17.49
CA ALA A 333 -3.81 5.78 17.86
C ALA A 333 -5.14 5.19 17.40
N ARG A 334 -6.14 5.26 18.27
CA ARG A 334 -7.54 4.97 17.92
C ARG A 334 -8.39 6.15 18.31
N VAL A 335 -9.28 6.57 17.40
CA VAL A 335 -10.23 7.64 17.65
C VAL A 335 -11.64 7.15 17.33
N GLU A 336 -12.56 7.38 18.24
CA GLU A 336 -13.97 7.03 18.15
C GLU A 336 -14.81 8.29 18.33
N LEU A 337 -15.81 8.47 17.47
CA LEU A 337 -16.70 9.61 17.46
C LEU A 337 -18.14 9.09 17.63
N LEU A 338 -18.83 9.62 18.62
CA LEU A 338 -20.17 9.19 19.02
C LEU A 338 -21.16 10.31 18.71
N GLY A 339 -22.05 10.07 17.76
CA GLY A 339 -23.14 10.97 17.43
C GLY A 339 -24.51 10.32 17.65
N THR A 340 -25.56 11.14 17.70
CA THR A 340 -26.94 10.67 17.92
C THR A 340 -27.44 9.72 16.82
N ASP A 341 -26.95 9.91 15.59
CA ASP A 341 -27.46 9.21 14.42
C ASP A 341 -26.40 8.28 13.80
N GLY A 342 -25.19 8.25 14.36
CA GLY A 342 -24.11 7.41 13.85
C GLY A 342 -22.83 7.46 14.69
N VAL A 343 -22.04 6.40 14.56
CA VAL A 343 -20.73 6.24 15.21
C VAL A 343 -19.65 6.06 14.16
N MET A 344 -18.47 6.61 14.41
CA MET A 344 -17.31 6.40 13.55
C MET A 344 -16.09 5.96 14.38
N HIS A 345 -15.43 4.92 13.91
CA HIS A 345 -14.13 4.48 14.42
C HIS A 345 -13.07 4.75 13.36
N THR A 346 -12.00 5.44 13.74
CA THR A 346 -10.79 5.58 12.92
C THR A 346 -9.66 4.84 13.62
N MET A 347 -9.26 3.70 13.04
CA MET A 347 -8.12 2.92 13.53
C MET A 347 -6.86 3.30 12.76
N SER A 348 -5.73 3.43 13.46
CA SER A 348 -4.42 3.37 12.81
C SER A 348 -4.13 1.95 12.37
N THR A 349 -4.05 1.72 11.07
CA THR A 349 -3.54 0.49 10.46
C THR A 349 -2.01 0.45 10.54
N ASP A 350 -1.43 0.72 11.71
CA ASP A 350 0.02 0.49 11.92
C ASP A 350 0.32 -1.00 12.13
N THR A 351 -0.73 -1.82 12.29
CA THR A 351 -0.73 -3.23 11.91
C THR A 351 -1.57 -3.34 10.63
N THR A 352 -0.93 -3.59 9.50
CA THR A 352 -1.68 -4.00 8.30
C THR A 352 -2.31 -5.35 8.63
N ASP A 353 -3.61 -5.39 8.87
CA ASP A 353 -4.31 -6.68 8.97
C ASP A 353 -4.17 -7.36 7.61
N LEU A 354 -3.28 -8.34 7.51
CA LEU A 354 -3.02 -9.02 6.25
C LEU A 354 -4.26 -9.78 5.75
N ASN A 355 -5.23 -10.08 6.63
CA ASN A 355 -6.50 -10.66 6.21
C ASN A 355 -7.33 -9.70 5.37
N GLN A 356 -7.13 -8.39 5.47
CA GLN A 356 -7.83 -7.43 4.61
C GLN A 356 -7.53 -7.69 3.13
N PHE A 357 -6.36 -8.26 2.79
CA PHE A 357 -6.02 -8.57 1.40
C PHE A 357 -6.84 -9.73 0.84
N ARG A 358 -7.56 -10.50 1.66
CA ARG A 358 -8.56 -11.47 1.17
C ARG A 358 -9.68 -10.79 0.37
N THR A 359 -9.91 -9.48 0.55
CA THR A 359 -10.82 -8.70 -0.31
C THR A 359 -10.36 -8.58 -1.77
N TRP A 360 -9.11 -8.96 -2.08
CA TRP A 360 -8.58 -9.01 -3.44
C TRP A 360 -8.82 -10.36 -4.13
N LEU A 361 -9.37 -11.36 -3.43
CA LEU A 361 -9.79 -12.62 -4.04
C LEU A 361 -10.82 -12.35 -5.15
N GLY A 362 -10.67 -13.06 -6.27
CA GLY A 362 -11.51 -12.89 -7.46
C GLY A 362 -11.21 -11.65 -8.29
N ARG A 363 -10.20 -10.84 -7.94
CA ARG A 363 -9.75 -9.73 -8.78
C ARG A 363 -9.20 -10.28 -10.10
N LYS A 364 -9.61 -9.65 -11.21
CA LYS A 364 -9.27 -10.07 -12.56
C LYS A 364 -8.43 -9.04 -13.30
N ASP A 365 -7.64 -9.53 -14.24
CA ASP A 365 -6.90 -8.74 -15.23
C ASP A 365 -6.92 -9.47 -16.58
N SER A 366 -6.77 -8.75 -17.68
CA SER A 366 -6.78 -9.35 -19.02
C SER A 366 -5.74 -8.73 -19.92
N ALA A 367 -5.06 -9.55 -20.73
CA ALA A 367 -4.11 -9.11 -21.73
C ALA A 367 -4.36 -9.83 -23.05
N GLU A 368 -4.06 -9.15 -24.15
CA GLU A 368 -4.10 -9.69 -25.52
C GLU A 368 -2.70 -9.59 -26.12
N ASP A 369 -2.36 -10.55 -26.99
CA ASP A 369 -1.06 -10.60 -27.68
C ASP A 369 -1.19 -11.41 -28.99
N GLU A 370 -0.11 -11.49 -29.77
CA GLU A 370 0.04 -12.40 -30.91
C GLU A 370 1.26 -13.31 -30.68
N ILE A 371 1.15 -14.59 -31.03
CA ILE A 371 2.27 -15.53 -30.96
C ILE A 371 3.27 -15.22 -32.08
N THR A 372 4.14 -14.25 -31.84
CA THR A 372 5.20 -13.84 -32.78
C THR A 372 6.40 -14.79 -32.73
N ALA A 373 7.16 -14.84 -33.82
CA ALA A 373 8.27 -15.80 -33.98
C ALA A 373 9.53 -15.46 -33.17
N TRP A 374 9.77 -14.18 -32.86
CA TRP A 374 11.01 -13.76 -32.24
C TRP A 374 11.25 -14.38 -30.85
N PRO A 375 10.28 -14.37 -29.91
CA PRO A 375 10.48 -15.01 -28.61
C PRO A 375 10.83 -16.50 -28.71
N VAL A 376 10.18 -17.21 -29.63
CA VAL A 376 10.47 -18.63 -29.90
C VAL A 376 11.89 -18.79 -30.44
N LYS A 377 12.26 -18.04 -31.47
CA LYS A 377 13.62 -18.08 -32.05
C LYS A 377 14.70 -17.82 -31.01
N ALA A 378 14.52 -16.78 -30.20
CA ALA A 378 15.48 -16.39 -29.18
C ALA A 378 15.58 -17.40 -28.03
N MET A 379 14.47 -18.02 -27.60
CA MET A 379 14.52 -19.08 -26.59
C MET A 379 15.13 -20.38 -27.14
N THR A 380 14.81 -20.78 -28.37
CA THR A 380 15.43 -21.93 -29.04
C THR A 380 16.96 -21.78 -29.07
N ALA A 381 17.46 -20.59 -29.45
CA ALA A 381 18.89 -20.29 -29.43
C ALA A 381 19.47 -20.26 -28.01
N SER A 382 18.71 -19.75 -27.02
CA SER A 382 19.18 -19.69 -25.62
C SER A 382 19.25 -21.07 -24.95
N LEU A 383 18.54 -22.06 -25.49
CA LEU A 383 18.54 -23.44 -24.99
C LEU A 383 19.49 -24.37 -25.75
N ASP A 384 20.22 -23.86 -26.74
CA ASP A 384 21.03 -24.65 -27.69
C ASP A 384 20.20 -25.80 -28.29
N ARG A 385 19.14 -25.43 -29.01
CA ARG A 385 18.34 -26.38 -29.81
C ARG A 385 18.60 -26.14 -31.30
N ASP A 386 18.80 -27.24 -32.02
CA ASP A 386 19.04 -27.23 -33.48
C ASP A 386 17.74 -27.17 -34.30
N GLU A 387 16.58 -27.21 -33.63
CA GLU A 387 15.29 -27.21 -34.31
C GLU A 387 15.02 -25.87 -35.03
N PRO A 388 14.45 -25.92 -36.25
CA PRO A 388 14.01 -24.71 -36.92
C PRO A 388 12.91 -24.01 -36.11
N THR A 389 12.87 -22.67 -36.20
CA THR A 389 11.76 -21.91 -35.60
C THR A 389 10.46 -22.28 -36.31
N PRO A 390 9.37 -22.62 -35.58
CA PRO A 390 8.08 -22.92 -36.18
C PRO A 390 7.60 -21.81 -37.13
N GLN A 391 7.02 -22.21 -38.26
CA GLN A 391 6.42 -21.30 -39.22
C GLN A 391 5.01 -20.89 -38.79
N ARG A 392 4.45 -19.83 -39.39
CA ARG A 392 3.06 -19.41 -39.13
C ARG A 392 2.11 -20.59 -39.38
N GLY A 393 1.24 -20.89 -38.42
CA GLY A 393 0.34 -22.05 -38.46
C GLY A 393 0.88 -23.31 -37.76
N GLU A 394 2.15 -23.33 -37.35
CA GLU A 394 2.74 -24.44 -36.61
C GLU A 394 2.69 -24.22 -35.09
N PRO A 395 2.65 -25.30 -34.28
CA PRO A 395 2.60 -25.18 -32.82
C PRO A 395 3.92 -24.66 -32.24
N ILE A 396 3.83 -23.80 -31.22
CA ILE A 396 4.98 -23.44 -30.40
C ILE A 396 5.18 -24.45 -29.25
N PRO A 397 6.39 -24.56 -28.68
CA PRO A 397 6.63 -25.44 -27.55
C PRO A 397 5.76 -25.09 -26.33
N LEU A 398 5.29 -26.12 -25.63
CA LEU A 398 4.49 -25.95 -24.41
C LEU A 398 5.31 -25.27 -23.31
N GLY A 399 4.66 -24.41 -22.52
CA GLY A 399 5.29 -23.58 -21.50
C GLY A 399 5.89 -22.26 -22.02
N TRP A 400 5.97 -22.06 -23.34
CA TRP A 400 6.57 -20.86 -23.92
C TRP A 400 5.58 -19.69 -24.04
N HIS A 401 4.34 -19.89 -23.61
CA HIS A 401 3.36 -18.81 -23.44
C HIS A 401 3.83 -17.71 -22.47
N TRP A 402 4.81 -18.01 -21.60
CA TRP A 402 5.45 -17.04 -20.70
C TRP A 402 6.24 -15.91 -21.39
N PHE A 403 6.61 -16.08 -22.65
CA PHE A 403 7.30 -15.03 -23.41
C PHE A 403 6.34 -14.03 -24.08
N TYR A 404 5.04 -14.18 -23.80
CA TYR A 404 3.95 -13.35 -24.30
C TYR A 404 3.17 -12.77 -23.11
N PHE A 405 2.29 -11.79 -23.39
CA PHE A 405 1.53 -11.05 -22.39
C PHE A 405 2.41 -10.28 -21.39
N LEU A 406 3.55 -9.78 -21.88
CA LEU A 406 4.58 -9.12 -21.08
C LEU A 406 4.08 -7.78 -20.53
N GLU A 407 4.26 -7.57 -19.23
CA GLU A 407 3.75 -6.39 -18.53
C GLU A 407 4.67 -5.17 -18.76
N ALA A 408 4.44 -4.43 -19.84
CA ALA A 408 5.21 -3.23 -20.20
C ALA A 408 4.85 -2.00 -19.32
N ARG A 409 5.18 -2.05 -18.02
CA ARG A 409 5.02 -0.89 -17.13
C ARG A 409 6.05 0.19 -17.45
N ARG A 410 5.62 1.45 -17.31
CA ARG A 410 6.52 2.61 -17.42
C ARG A 410 7.61 2.54 -16.35
N GLN A 411 8.80 3.02 -16.68
CA GLN A 411 9.94 3.08 -15.75
C GLN A 411 9.58 3.74 -14.40
N SER A 412 8.75 4.78 -14.41
CA SER A 412 8.28 5.46 -13.19
C SER A 412 7.38 4.61 -12.29
N GLY A 413 6.88 3.48 -12.79
CA GLY A 413 6.05 2.52 -12.07
C GLY A 413 6.79 1.26 -11.63
N ILE A 414 8.13 1.26 -11.69
CA ILE A 414 8.98 0.17 -11.21
C ILE A 414 9.36 0.40 -9.74
N GLY A 415 9.36 -0.67 -8.96
CA GLY A 415 9.75 -0.70 -7.56
C GLY A 415 11.26 -0.81 -7.36
N PRO A 416 11.76 -0.66 -6.12
CA PRO A 416 13.19 -0.70 -5.83
C PRO A 416 13.84 -2.08 -6.09
N ASP A 417 13.05 -3.15 -6.10
CA ASP A 417 13.47 -4.52 -6.44
C ASP A 417 13.49 -4.76 -7.97
N GLY A 418 12.96 -3.83 -8.76
CA GLY A 418 12.84 -3.95 -10.21
C GLY A 418 11.57 -4.62 -10.71
N HIS A 419 10.67 -5.04 -9.81
CA HIS A 419 9.31 -5.45 -10.19
C HIS A 419 8.39 -4.23 -10.38
N PRO A 420 7.29 -4.35 -11.14
CA PRO A 420 6.20 -3.38 -11.11
C PRO A 420 5.73 -3.06 -9.69
N GLN A 421 5.47 -1.77 -9.41
CA GLN A 421 4.85 -1.35 -8.17
C GLN A 421 3.50 -2.03 -7.99
N ARG A 422 3.26 -2.52 -6.77
CA ARG A 422 2.04 -3.27 -6.42
C ARG A 422 0.84 -2.32 -6.24
N GLY A 423 -0.38 -2.86 -6.31
CA GLY A 423 -1.61 -2.08 -6.29
C GLY A 423 -2.41 -2.11 -7.60
N GLY A 424 -1.86 -2.74 -8.65
CA GLY A 424 -2.54 -3.08 -9.91
C GLY A 424 -3.34 -4.38 -9.80
N PHE A 425 -2.92 -5.44 -10.48
CA PHE A 425 -3.50 -6.78 -10.33
C PHE A 425 -3.16 -7.37 -8.95
N LEU A 426 -1.87 -7.38 -8.59
CA LEU A 426 -1.41 -7.87 -7.29
C LEU A 426 -1.70 -6.86 -6.16
N PRO A 427 -2.10 -7.35 -4.96
CA PRO A 427 -2.37 -6.51 -3.81
C PRO A 427 -1.10 -5.74 -3.36
N PRO A 428 -1.25 -4.51 -2.82
CA PRO A 428 -0.14 -3.72 -2.29
C PRO A 428 0.31 -4.25 -0.92
N LEU A 429 0.78 -5.50 -0.91
CA LEU A 429 1.28 -6.18 0.29
C LEU A 429 2.54 -5.46 0.81
N PRO A 430 2.61 -5.10 2.10
CA PRO A 430 3.73 -4.38 2.70
C PRO A 430 4.91 -5.30 3.06
N LEU A 431 5.10 -6.38 2.30
CA LEU A 431 6.15 -7.38 2.50
C LEU A 431 7.15 -7.26 1.35
N PRO A 432 8.38 -6.78 1.56
CA PRO A 432 9.24 -6.30 0.48
C PRO A 432 9.62 -7.41 -0.50
N ARG A 433 9.91 -8.63 -0.02
CA ARG A 433 10.40 -9.71 -0.88
C ARG A 433 9.24 -10.46 -1.53
N ARG A 434 9.38 -10.71 -2.83
CA ARG A 434 8.49 -11.54 -3.64
C ARG A 434 9.27 -12.74 -4.17
N MET A 435 8.77 -13.94 -3.92
CA MET A 435 9.40 -15.18 -4.35
C MET A 435 8.45 -15.99 -5.24
N TRP A 436 9.00 -16.57 -6.31
CA TRP A 436 8.32 -17.58 -7.10
C TRP A 436 8.40 -18.92 -6.37
N ALA A 437 7.28 -19.41 -5.83
CA ALA A 437 7.26 -20.62 -5.01
C ALA A 437 6.91 -21.89 -5.80
N GLY A 438 6.27 -21.76 -6.96
CA GLY A 438 5.88 -22.90 -7.77
C GLY A 438 4.78 -22.55 -8.77
N GLY A 439 4.24 -23.58 -9.41
CA GLY A 439 3.10 -23.43 -10.29
C GLY A 439 2.52 -24.76 -10.74
N ARG A 440 1.38 -24.67 -11.42
CA ARG A 440 0.61 -25.81 -11.94
C ARG A 440 0.11 -25.43 -13.33
N MET A 441 0.48 -26.22 -14.34
CA MET A 441 0.09 -26.01 -15.71
C MET A 441 -0.73 -27.18 -16.24
N GLU A 442 -1.81 -26.86 -16.93
CA GLU A 442 -2.63 -27.78 -17.74
C GLU A 442 -2.58 -27.29 -19.19
N PHE A 443 -2.12 -28.13 -20.09
CA PHE A 443 -2.08 -27.86 -21.53
C PHE A 443 -3.20 -28.64 -22.22
N ARG A 444 -4.16 -27.93 -22.81
CA ARG A 444 -5.30 -28.52 -23.53
C ARG A 444 -5.04 -28.66 -25.02
N ARG A 445 -4.33 -27.67 -25.57
CA ARG A 445 -3.84 -27.67 -26.95
C ARG A 445 -2.60 -26.76 -27.06
N PRO A 446 -1.72 -26.99 -28.04
CA PRO A 446 -0.62 -26.07 -28.27
C PRO A 446 -1.14 -24.72 -28.76
N LEU A 447 -0.39 -23.66 -28.46
CA LEU A 447 -0.56 -22.36 -29.11
C LEU A 447 0.10 -22.40 -30.50
N ILE A 448 -0.45 -21.65 -31.44
CA ILE A 448 -0.07 -21.66 -32.85
C ILE A 448 0.65 -20.36 -33.22
N MET A 449 1.76 -20.49 -33.93
CA MET A 449 2.53 -19.36 -34.43
C MET A 449 1.67 -18.44 -35.29
N GLY A 450 1.64 -17.16 -34.93
CA GLY A 450 0.87 -16.10 -35.57
C GLY A 450 -0.61 -16.06 -35.18
N GLU A 451 -1.07 -16.87 -34.22
CA GLU A 451 -2.45 -16.80 -33.73
C GLU A 451 -2.62 -15.64 -32.72
N PRO A 452 -3.77 -14.93 -32.74
CA PRO A 452 -4.12 -13.98 -31.70
C PRO A 452 -4.49 -14.74 -30.41
N VAL A 453 -3.96 -14.26 -29.30
CA VAL A 453 -4.12 -14.89 -27.99
C VAL A 453 -4.56 -13.91 -26.94
N ARG A 454 -5.21 -14.43 -25.90
CA ARG A 454 -5.72 -13.65 -24.77
C ARG A 454 -5.48 -14.39 -23.47
N ARG A 455 -5.05 -13.68 -22.44
CA ARG A 455 -4.88 -14.20 -21.08
C ARG A 455 -5.89 -13.53 -20.15
N GLU A 456 -6.61 -14.34 -19.39
CA GLU A 456 -7.39 -13.88 -18.23
C GLU A 456 -6.68 -14.31 -16.95
N SER A 457 -6.35 -13.35 -16.10
CA SER A 457 -5.74 -13.59 -14.80
C SER A 457 -6.77 -13.42 -13.69
N GLU A 458 -6.75 -14.28 -12.67
CA GLU A 458 -7.59 -14.18 -11.49
C GLU A 458 -6.79 -14.53 -10.23
N ILE A 459 -6.97 -13.75 -9.16
CA ILE A 459 -6.44 -14.13 -7.84
C ILE A 459 -7.38 -15.14 -7.21
N VAL A 460 -6.93 -16.39 -7.10
CA VAL A 460 -7.77 -17.51 -6.63
C VAL A 460 -7.50 -17.90 -5.18
N SER A 461 -6.34 -17.54 -4.62
CA SER A 461 -6.03 -17.75 -3.21
C SER A 461 -5.13 -16.65 -2.64
N ILE A 462 -5.39 -16.26 -1.38
CA ILE A 462 -4.55 -15.39 -0.55
C ILE A 462 -4.59 -15.93 0.89
N GLU A 463 -3.46 -16.39 1.39
CA GLU A 463 -3.30 -16.97 2.72
C GLU A 463 -2.16 -16.29 3.49
N PRO A 464 -2.48 -15.33 4.36
CA PRO A 464 -1.54 -14.83 5.36
C PRO A 464 -1.21 -15.93 6.37
N LYS A 465 0.08 -16.14 6.66
CA LYS A 465 0.58 -17.09 7.65
C LYS A 465 1.66 -16.44 8.50
N GLN A 466 1.62 -16.69 9.81
CA GLN A 466 2.71 -16.36 10.73
C GLN A 466 3.59 -17.60 10.90
N GLY A 467 4.85 -17.52 10.45
CA GLY A 467 5.81 -18.62 10.56
C GLY A 467 6.98 -18.29 11.49
N ARG A 468 7.86 -19.29 11.70
CA ARG A 468 9.15 -19.10 12.39
C ARG A 468 10.06 -18.08 11.69
N SER A 469 9.94 -17.97 10.36
CA SER A 469 10.69 -17.06 9.50
C SER A 469 10.04 -15.67 9.35
N GLY A 470 9.08 -15.34 10.22
CA GLY A 470 8.32 -14.09 10.16
C GLY A 470 7.01 -14.21 9.39
N THR A 471 6.51 -13.05 8.97
CA THR A 471 5.21 -12.93 8.33
C THR A 471 5.28 -13.32 6.84
N LEU A 472 4.39 -14.22 6.42
CA LEU A 472 4.30 -14.71 5.04
C LEU A 472 2.90 -14.49 4.47
N VAL A 473 2.80 -14.20 3.18
CA VAL A 473 1.53 -14.25 2.45
C VAL A 473 1.72 -15.11 1.21
N PHE A 474 0.96 -16.20 1.13
CA PHE A 474 0.89 -17.05 -0.05
C PHE A 474 -0.24 -16.54 -0.93
N LEU A 475 0.05 -16.28 -2.21
CA LEU A 475 -0.91 -15.83 -3.20
C LEU A 475 -0.83 -16.75 -4.41
N THR A 476 -1.98 -17.26 -4.86
CA THR A 476 -2.08 -18.02 -6.11
C THR A 476 -2.83 -17.18 -7.13
N ALA A 477 -2.19 -16.94 -8.28
CA ALA A 477 -2.80 -16.31 -9.44
C ALA A 477 -3.02 -17.36 -10.52
N ARG A 478 -4.25 -17.51 -11.01
CA ARG A 478 -4.59 -18.37 -12.15
C ARG A 478 -4.60 -17.56 -13.42
N HIS A 479 -3.97 -18.07 -14.46
CA HIS A 479 -3.97 -17.52 -15.81
C HIS A 479 -4.64 -18.52 -16.76
N THR A 480 -5.76 -18.13 -17.36
CA THR A 480 -6.41 -18.88 -18.42
C THR A 480 -6.03 -18.28 -19.76
N ILE A 481 -5.40 -19.07 -20.61
CA ILE A 481 -4.85 -18.64 -21.88
C ILE A 481 -5.74 -19.18 -23.00
N TYR A 482 -6.23 -18.27 -23.81
CA TYR A 482 -7.07 -18.54 -24.96
C TYR A 482 -6.26 -18.30 -26.23
N GLY A 483 -6.33 -19.24 -27.17
CA GLY A 483 -5.96 -19.00 -28.56
C GLY A 483 -7.19 -19.19 -29.43
N SER A 484 -7.40 -18.36 -30.44
CA SER A 484 -8.50 -18.55 -31.40
C SER A 484 -9.90 -18.75 -30.74
N GLY A 485 -10.10 -18.22 -29.54
CA GLY A 485 -11.35 -18.34 -28.75
C GLY A 485 -11.46 -19.56 -27.82
N GLU A 486 -10.56 -20.53 -27.89
CA GLU A 486 -10.55 -21.75 -27.08
C GLU A 486 -9.47 -21.72 -26.01
N VAL A 487 -9.70 -22.38 -24.86
CA VAL A 487 -8.71 -22.50 -23.79
C VAL A 487 -7.56 -23.39 -24.26
N ALA A 488 -6.37 -22.81 -24.43
CA ALA A 488 -5.15 -23.51 -24.80
C ALA A 488 -4.41 -24.03 -23.57
N ALA A 489 -4.33 -23.21 -22.51
CA ALA A 489 -3.66 -23.59 -21.27
C ALA A 489 -4.27 -22.92 -20.03
N ILE A 490 -4.13 -23.57 -18.88
CA ILE A 490 -4.37 -22.99 -17.56
C ILE A 490 -3.06 -23.05 -16.80
N ASP A 491 -2.62 -21.92 -16.25
CA ASP A 491 -1.33 -21.77 -15.59
C ASP A 491 -1.52 -21.03 -14.25
N GLU A 492 -1.30 -21.73 -13.14
CA GLU A 492 -1.36 -21.16 -11.80
C GLU A 492 0.04 -20.85 -11.27
N HIS A 493 0.24 -19.62 -10.81
CA HIS A 493 1.50 -19.17 -10.20
C HIS A 493 1.33 -19.03 -8.70
N ASP A 494 2.17 -19.75 -7.95
CA ASP A 494 2.25 -19.61 -6.50
C ASP A 494 3.35 -18.59 -6.14
N ILE A 495 2.93 -17.47 -5.56
CA ILE A 495 3.78 -16.34 -5.19
C ILE A 495 3.80 -16.21 -3.68
N VAL A 496 4.99 -16.09 -3.10
CA VAL A 496 5.18 -15.88 -1.67
C VAL A 496 5.71 -14.48 -1.43
N PHE A 497 5.05 -13.73 -0.57
CA PHE A 497 5.52 -12.45 -0.06
C PHE A 497 6.03 -12.62 1.37
N ARG A 498 7.18 -12.02 1.67
CA ARG A 498 7.82 -12.16 3.00
C ARG A 498 8.58 -10.90 3.41
N GLU A 499 8.93 -10.85 4.70
CA GLU A 499 9.79 -9.82 5.27
C GLU A 499 11.17 -9.78 4.59
N ALA A 500 11.87 -8.64 4.72
CA ALA A 500 13.24 -8.49 4.25
C ALA A 500 14.15 -9.57 4.86
N ALA A 501 15.18 -9.98 4.11
CA ALA A 501 16.19 -10.91 4.60
C ALA A 501 16.90 -10.29 5.80
N ARG A 502 17.19 -11.10 6.83
CA ARG A 502 18.06 -10.66 7.92
C ARG A 502 19.52 -10.99 7.59
N PRO A 503 20.50 -10.17 7.99
CA PRO A 503 21.91 -10.51 7.84
C PRO A 503 22.21 -11.87 8.49
N GLY A 504 22.83 -12.78 7.72
CA GLY A 504 23.14 -14.15 8.17
C GLY A 504 21.99 -15.16 8.11
N GLU A 505 20.83 -14.80 7.56
CA GLU A 505 19.74 -15.74 7.32
C GLU A 505 20.13 -16.75 6.22
N ALA A 506 20.50 -17.97 6.62
CA ALA A 506 20.84 -19.04 5.68
C ALA A 506 19.61 -19.50 4.88
N PRO A 507 19.76 -19.83 3.59
CA PRO A 507 18.70 -20.50 2.83
C PRO A 507 18.29 -21.80 3.53
N ALA A 508 16.99 -22.14 3.49
CA ALA A 508 16.50 -23.38 4.08
C ALA A 508 17.23 -24.59 3.46
N SER A 509 17.65 -25.55 4.30
CA SER A 509 18.18 -26.83 3.83
C SER A 509 17.06 -27.64 3.18
N GLY A 510 17.18 -27.88 1.87
CA GLY A 510 16.24 -28.69 1.11
C GLY A 510 16.39 -30.18 1.43
N LYS A 511 15.41 -30.99 1.00
CA LYS A 511 15.55 -32.45 0.98
C LYS A 511 16.70 -32.85 0.02
N PRO A 512 17.46 -33.91 0.31
CA PRO A 512 18.44 -34.44 -0.64
C PRO A 512 17.78 -34.77 -1.99
N ALA A 513 18.46 -34.46 -3.09
CA ALA A 513 18.02 -34.85 -4.41
C ALA A 513 18.30 -36.35 -4.65
N PRO A 514 17.51 -37.03 -5.51
CA PRO A 514 17.81 -38.39 -5.93
C PRO A 514 19.21 -38.51 -6.54
N GLU A 515 19.91 -39.60 -6.23
CA GLU A 515 21.31 -39.82 -6.65
C GLU A 515 21.43 -40.13 -8.15
N SER A 516 20.43 -40.78 -8.74
CA SER A 516 20.40 -41.18 -10.15
C SER A 516 19.21 -40.58 -10.89
N ALA A 517 19.45 -40.29 -12.18
CA ALA A 517 18.45 -39.78 -13.09
C ALA A 517 18.58 -40.50 -14.44
N ALA A 518 17.46 -40.97 -14.99
CA ALA A 518 17.41 -41.58 -16.31
C ALA A 518 17.69 -40.55 -17.40
N TRP A 519 17.17 -39.34 -17.25
CA TRP A 519 17.46 -38.20 -18.12
C TRP A 519 18.17 -37.13 -17.31
N ARG A 520 19.29 -36.63 -17.83
CA ARG A 520 20.13 -35.65 -17.14
C ARG A 520 20.78 -34.70 -18.14
N ARG A 521 20.78 -33.41 -17.80
CA ARG A 521 21.53 -32.38 -18.52
C ARG A 521 22.25 -31.48 -17.53
N SER A 522 23.53 -31.21 -17.76
CA SER A 522 24.31 -30.24 -16.99
C SER A 522 24.32 -28.90 -17.70
N LEU A 523 24.18 -27.80 -16.96
CA LEU A 523 24.32 -26.46 -17.51
C LEU A 523 24.82 -25.46 -16.47
N THR A 524 25.33 -24.34 -16.95
CA THR A 524 25.68 -23.17 -16.16
C THR A 524 24.77 -22.03 -16.59
N ALA A 525 24.04 -21.43 -15.65
CA ALA A 525 23.22 -20.25 -15.95
C ALA A 525 24.06 -18.99 -15.79
N ASP A 526 24.99 -18.79 -16.72
CA ASP A 526 25.86 -17.63 -16.73
C ASP A 526 25.07 -16.30 -16.88
N PRO A 527 25.71 -15.14 -16.66
CA PRO A 527 25.03 -13.85 -16.79
C PRO A 527 24.40 -13.61 -18.16
N VAL A 528 24.91 -14.23 -19.24
CA VAL A 528 24.35 -14.08 -20.59
C VAL A 528 23.02 -14.82 -20.69
N LEU A 529 22.93 -16.06 -20.19
CA LEU A 529 21.67 -16.81 -20.16
C LEU A 529 20.64 -16.10 -19.26
N LEU A 530 21.05 -15.64 -18.08
CA LEU A 530 20.17 -14.90 -17.17
C LEU A 530 19.66 -13.59 -17.78
N PHE A 531 20.51 -12.86 -18.49
CA PHE A 531 20.12 -11.66 -19.21
C PHE A 531 19.15 -11.99 -20.36
N ARG A 532 19.46 -12.98 -21.19
CA ARG A 532 18.59 -13.40 -22.31
C ARG A 532 17.20 -13.81 -21.84
N PHE A 533 17.11 -14.58 -20.76
CA PHE A 533 15.83 -14.97 -20.17
C PHE A 533 15.07 -13.77 -19.58
N SER A 534 15.77 -12.87 -18.89
CA SER A 534 15.18 -11.63 -18.36
C SER A 534 14.63 -10.74 -19.47
N ALA A 535 15.35 -10.62 -20.60
CA ALA A 535 14.91 -9.86 -21.76
C ALA A 535 13.67 -10.50 -22.42
N LEU A 536 13.67 -11.83 -22.61
CA LEU A 536 12.54 -12.59 -23.15
C LEU A 536 11.25 -12.47 -22.33
N THR A 537 11.40 -12.33 -21.01
CA THR A 537 10.26 -12.24 -20.07
C THR A 537 9.97 -10.81 -19.61
N PHE A 538 10.70 -9.82 -20.15
CA PHE A 538 10.70 -8.43 -19.68
C PHE A 538 10.77 -8.32 -18.14
N ASN A 539 11.58 -9.17 -17.52
CA ASN A 539 11.69 -9.30 -16.08
C ASN A 539 12.81 -8.41 -15.54
N GLY A 540 12.41 -7.30 -14.91
CA GLY A 540 13.32 -6.32 -14.31
C GLY A 540 13.80 -6.64 -12.89
N HIS A 541 13.51 -7.82 -12.33
CA HIS A 541 13.88 -8.13 -10.94
C HIS A 541 15.40 -8.21 -10.77
N ARG A 542 15.93 -7.34 -9.90
CA ARG A 542 17.36 -7.02 -9.78
C ARG A 542 18.23 -8.21 -9.35
N ILE A 543 17.67 -9.19 -8.63
CA ILE A 543 18.44 -10.36 -8.17
C ILE A 543 19.00 -11.23 -9.32
N HIS A 544 18.54 -11.01 -10.55
CA HIS A 544 18.96 -11.78 -11.73
C HIS A 544 20.12 -11.13 -12.52
N TYR A 545 20.42 -9.84 -12.28
CA TYR A 545 21.42 -9.12 -13.08
C TYR A 545 22.25 -8.06 -12.29
N ASP A 546 21.77 -7.61 -11.14
CA ASP A 546 22.43 -6.60 -10.29
C ASP A 546 23.08 -7.29 -9.09
N LEU A 547 24.37 -7.63 -9.23
CA LEU A 547 25.12 -8.37 -8.22
C LEU A 547 25.25 -7.59 -6.90
N PRO A 548 25.58 -6.28 -6.89
CA PRO A 548 25.57 -5.47 -5.66
C PRO A 548 24.23 -5.50 -4.93
N TYR A 549 23.11 -5.44 -5.64
CA TYR A 549 21.79 -5.58 -5.02
C TYR A 549 21.54 -6.98 -4.46
N ALA A 550 21.76 -8.01 -5.27
CA ALA A 550 21.52 -9.40 -4.87
C ALA A 550 22.30 -9.77 -3.59
N THR A 551 23.55 -9.30 -3.48
CA THR A 551 24.46 -9.61 -2.37
C THR A 551 24.33 -8.64 -1.19
N GLY A 552 24.25 -7.34 -1.47
CA GLY A 552 24.22 -6.29 -0.45
C GLY A 552 22.87 -6.12 0.23
N GLU A 553 21.78 -6.16 -0.55
CA GLU A 553 20.43 -5.86 -0.07
C GLU A 553 19.61 -7.14 0.23
N GLU A 554 19.68 -8.12 -0.68
CA GLU A 554 18.93 -9.38 -0.55
C GLU A 554 19.73 -10.52 0.10
N HIS A 555 21.03 -10.30 0.35
CA HIS A 555 21.96 -11.21 1.02
C HIS A 555 22.11 -12.60 0.37
N TYR A 556 21.87 -12.70 -0.93
CA TYR A 556 22.24 -13.87 -1.71
C TYR A 556 23.75 -13.91 -1.95
N PRO A 557 24.38 -15.10 -2.04
CA PRO A 557 25.81 -15.20 -2.35
C PRO A 557 26.16 -14.76 -3.78
N ALA A 558 25.20 -14.79 -4.71
CA ALA A 558 25.38 -14.51 -6.12
C ALA A 558 24.03 -14.22 -6.81
N LEU A 559 24.04 -13.90 -8.11
CA LEU A 559 22.80 -13.76 -8.90
C LEU A 559 21.98 -15.05 -8.86
N VAL A 560 20.67 -14.91 -8.67
CA VAL A 560 19.73 -16.01 -8.54
C VAL A 560 19.24 -16.44 -9.92
N VAL A 561 19.25 -17.74 -10.20
CA VAL A 561 18.64 -18.32 -11.40
C VAL A 561 17.11 -18.24 -11.29
N HIS A 562 16.44 -17.73 -12.31
CA HIS A 562 14.98 -17.57 -12.29
C HIS A 562 14.27 -18.91 -12.03
N GLY A 563 13.29 -18.91 -11.14
CA GLY A 563 12.39 -20.06 -10.97
C GLY A 563 11.73 -20.48 -12.29
N PRO A 564 11.15 -19.55 -13.07
CA PRO A 564 10.61 -19.84 -14.40
C PRO A 564 11.65 -20.40 -15.39
N LEU A 565 12.92 -20.01 -15.31
CA LEU A 565 13.97 -20.59 -16.16
C LEU A 565 14.22 -22.06 -15.78
N GLN A 566 14.32 -22.38 -14.49
CA GLN A 566 14.44 -23.77 -14.03
C GLN A 566 13.24 -24.62 -14.48
N ALA A 567 12.02 -24.11 -14.34
CA ALA A 567 10.79 -24.77 -14.81
C ALA A 567 10.80 -25.00 -16.33
N THR A 568 11.25 -24.00 -17.11
CA THR A 568 11.39 -24.10 -18.56
C THR A 568 12.42 -25.16 -18.95
N LEU A 569 13.53 -25.25 -18.23
CA LEU A 569 14.58 -26.25 -18.47
C LEU A 569 14.11 -27.68 -18.13
N LEU A 570 13.29 -27.86 -17.09
CA LEU A 570 12.69 -29.15 -16.75
C LEU A 570 11.76 -29.64 -17.87
N LEU A 571 10.91 -28.75 -18.40
CA LEU A 571 10.07 -29.05 -19.58
C LEU A 571 10.91 -29.32 -20.84
N ASP A 572 11.98 -28.54 -21.07
CA ASP A 572 12.91 -28.74 -22.18
C ASP A 572 13.58 -30.12 -22.12
N LEU A 573 13.99 -30.58 -20.92
CA LEU A 573 14.54 -31.91 -20.73
C LEU A 573 13.52 -32.99 -21.13
N CYS A 574 12.29 -32.92 -20.64
CA CYS A 574 11.25 -33.87 -21.02
C CYS A 574 11.02 -33.89 -22.53
N ARG A 575 11.00 -32.72 -23.18
CA ARG A 575 10.83 -32.59 -24.63
C ARG A 575 12.01 -33.14 -25.43
N ARG A 576 13.22 -33.19 -24.88
CA ARG A 576 14.39 -33.81 -25.54
C ARG A 576 14.31 -35.34 -25.55
N HIS A 577 13.64 -35.92 -24.56
CA HIS A 577 13.63 -37.37 -24.34
C HIS A 577 12.28 -38.04 -24.61
N SER A 578 11.20 -37.27 -24.73
CA SER A 578 9.85 -37.78 -24.99
C SER A 578 9.21 -37.02 -26.16
N LEU A 579 8.63 -37.78 -27.08
CA LEU A 579 7.80 -37.25 -28.17
C LEU A 579 6.34 -37.04 -27.74
N ARG A 580 5.94 -37.56 -26.57
CA ARG A 580 4.58 -37.37 -26.07
C ARG A 580 4.39 -35.91 -25.62
N PRO A 581 3.27 -35.26 -25.98
CA PRO A 581 3.01 -33.91 -25.54
C PRO A 581 2.83 -33.88 -24.02
N VAL A 582 3.28 -32.80 -23.38
CA VAL A 582 3.03 -32.58 -21.94
C VAL A 582 1.57 -32.14 -21.77
N ALA A 583 0.79 -32.87 -20.98
CA ALA A 583 -0.58 -32.51 -20.64
C ALA A 583 -0.63 -31.71 -19.34
N HIS A 584 0.18 -32.07 -18.35
CA HIS A 584 0.25 -31.36 -17.07
C HIS A 584 1.69 -31.20 -16.58
N PHE A 585 1.95 -30.10 -15.89
CA PHE A 585 3.22 -29.86 -15.20
C PHE A 585 3.00 -29.14 -13.88
N ASP A 586 3.32 -29.83 -12.79
CA ASP A 586 3.24 -29.31 -11.43
C ASP A 586 4.66 -29.16 -10.89
N TYR A 587 5.03 -28.02 -10.33
CA TYR A 587 6.38 -27.79 -9.81
C TYR A 587 6.43 -26.85 -8.60
N ARG A 588 7.48 -27.00 -7.80
CA ARG A 588 7.71 -26.22 -6.59
C ARG A 588 9.18 -25.84 -6.45
N ALA A 589 9.42 -24.56 -6.22
CA ALA A 589 10.71 -24.03 -5.81
C ALA A 589 10.86 -24.15 -4.28
N MET A 590 12.00 -24.68 -3.84
CA MET A 590 12.32 -24.93 -2.44
C MET A 590 13.58 -24.19 -1.99
N SER A 591 14.58 -24.05 -2.86
CA SER A 591 15.78 -23.25 -2.60
C SER A 591 16.30 -22.59 -3.88
N PRO A 592 17.05 -21.48 -3.79
CA PRO A 592 17.63 -20.84 -4.97
C PRO A 592 18.79 -21.67 -5.55
N VAL A 593 19.04 -21.46 -6.84
CA VAL A 593 20.27 -21.85 -7.56
C VAL A 593 20.95 -20.56 -7.99
N PHE A 594 22.29 -20.55 -8.04
CA PHE A 594 23.07 -19.35 -8.35
C PHE A 594 23.85 -19.46 -9.66
N HIS A 595 24.10 -18.32 -10.31
CA HIS A 595 24.79 -18.25 -11.61
C HIS A 595 26.24 -18.78 -11.58
N THR A 596 26.86 -18.84 -10.40
CA THR A 596 28.21 -19.36 -10.17
C THR A 596 28.24 -20.88 -10.12
N GLU A 597 27.09 -21.54 -10.04
CA GLU A 597 26.98 -22.99 -9.93
C GLU A 597 26.80 -23.63 -11.31
N THR A 598 27.46 -24.78 -11.50
CA THR A 598 27.01 -25.73 -12.53
C THR A 598 25.98 -26.64 -11.87
N PHE A 599 24.77 -26.65 -12.41
CA PHE A 599 23.68 -27.45 -11.89
C PHE A 599 23.14 -28.39 -12.95
N THR A 600 22.34 -29.35 -12.51
CA THR A 600 21.75 -30.36 -13.40
C THR A 600 20.24 -30.26 -13.43
N ILE A 601 19.67 -30.59 -14.56
CA ILE A 601 18.24 -30.80 -14.73
C ILE A 601 18.06 -32.29 -14.92
N ASN A 602 17.18 -32.88 -14.14
CA ASN A 602 17.05 -34.32 -14.02
C ASN A 602 15.59 -34.73 -14.17
N ALA A 603 15.38 -35.92 -14.71
CA ALA A 603 14.08 -36.54 -14.76
C ALA A 603 14.15 -38.06 -14.72
N ASN A 604 13.15 -38.67 -14.08
CA ASN A 604 12.90 -40.10 -14.09
C ASN A 604 11.50 -40.36 -14.65
N PRO A 605 11.37 -40.91 -15.87
CA PRO A 605 10.08 -41.32 -16.40
C PRO A 605 9.52 -42.53 -15.65
N SER A 606 8.20 -42.63 -15.55
CA SER A 606 7.53 -43.84 -15.09
C SER A 606 7.75 -45.01 -16.05
N ALA A 607 7.57 -46.24 -15.56
CA ALA A 607 7.79 -47.45 -16.35
C ALA A 607 6.89 -47.52 -17.62
N ASP A 608 5.68 -46.94 -17.56
CA ASP A 608 4.73 -46.85 -18.67
C ASP A 608 4.91 -45.57 -19.53
N GLY A 609 5.87 -44.71 -19.17
CA GLY A 609 6.15 -43.43 -19.81
C GLY A 609 4.98 -42.45 -19.78
N SER A 610 4.01 -42.62 -18.88
CA SER A 610 2.86 -41.71 -18.75
C SER A 610 3.19 -40.43 -17.98
N ASN A 611 4.23 -40.47 -17.15
CA ASN A 611 4.68 -39.33 -16.37
C ASN A 611 6.20 -39.34 -16.15
N ALA A 612 6.74 -38.24 -15.63
CA ALA A 612 8.12 -38.14 -15.17
C ALA A 612 8.20 -37.28 -13.91
N GLU A 613 8.96 -37.75 -12.91
CA GLU A 613 9.42 -36.91 -11.81
C GLU A 613 10.61 -36.08 -12.30
N VAL A 614 10.59 -34.78 -12.04
CA VAL A 614 11.62 -33.86 -12.54
C VAL A 614 12.19 -33.02 -11.40
N TRP A 615 13.50 -32.75 -11.41
CA TRP A 615 14.12 -31.92 -10.36
C TRP A 615 15.42 -31.23 -10.79
N THR A 616 15.75 -30.19 -10.03
CA THR A 616 16.99 -29.41 -10.08
C THR A 616 17.62 -29.44 -8.69
N PRO A 617 18.84 -29.97 -8.50
CA PRO A 617 19.58 -29.85 -7.25
C PRO A 617 20.35 -28.52 -7.19
N ASN A 618 20.62 -28.03 -5.98
CA ASN A 618 21.58 -26.97 -5.70
C ASN A 618 23.01 -27.52 -5.50
N GLU A 619 23.99 -26.64 -5.33
CA GLU A 619 25.40 -27.01 -5.06
C GLU A 619 25.60 -28.01 -3.91
N LYS A 620 24.69 -28.04 -2.93
CA LYS A 620 24.76 -28.91 -1.74
C LYS A 620 24.09 -30.27 -1.96
N GLY A 621 23.65 -30.56 -3.19
CA GLY A 621 22.93 -31.79 -3.54
C GLY A 621 21.49 -31.85 -3.02
N ALA A 622 20.96 -30.76 -2.48
CA ALA A 622 19.57 -30.67 -2.05
C ALA A 622 18.68 -30.16 -3.19
N ILE A 623 17.40 -30.52 -3.19
CA ILE A 623 16.47 -30.11 -4.23
C ILE A 623 16.21 -28.60 -4.14
N ALA A 624 16.53 -27.89 -5.23
CA ALA A 624 16.18 -26.50 -5.47
C ALA A 624 14.78 -26.36 -6.07
N MET A 625 14.45 -27.20 -7.05
CA MET A 625 13.13 -27.28 -7.66
C MET A 625 12.77 -28.75 -7.91
N ALA A 626 11.53 -29.13 -7.69
CA ALA A 626 11.01 -30.44 -8.09
C ALA A 626 9.58 -30.33 -8.60
N GLY A 627 9.18 -31.31 -9.39
CA GLY A 627 7.86 -31.37 -9.99
C GLY A 627 7.54 -32.72 -10.61
N THR A 628 6.36 -32.79 -11.22
CA THR A 628 5.88 -33.94 -11.97
C THR A 628 5.33 -33.47 -13.31
N VAL A 629 5.76 -34.11 -14.38
CA VAL A 629 5.25 -33.93 -15.73
C VAL A 629 4.35 -35.12 -16.06
N ARG A 630 3.13 -34.88 -16.54
CA ARG A 630 2.26 -35.92 -17.10
C ARG A 630 2.16 -35.72 -18.60
N PHE A 631 2.40 -36.80 -19.33
CA PHE A 631 2.30 -36.82 -20.78
C PHE A 631 0.88 -37.20 -21.23
N GLY A 632 0.47 -36.70 -22.39
CA GLY A 632 -0.80 -36.99 -23.03
C GLY A 632 -0.81 -38.24 -23.90
#